data_AF-A0A8H3PCT6-F1
#
_entry.id   AF-A0A8H3PCT6-F1
#
_cell.length_a   1.000
_cell.length_b   1.000
_cell.length_c   1.000
_cell.angle_alpha   90.00
_cell.angle_beta   90.00
_cell.angle_gamma   90.00
#
_symmetry.space_group_name_H-M   'P 1'
#
loop_
_entity.id
_entity.type
_entity.pdbx_description
1 polymer ?
#
loop_
_entity_poly.entity_id
_entity_poly.type
_entity_poly.pdbx_seq_one_letter_code
_entity_poly.pdbx_strand_id
1 'polypeptide(L)'
;MSYAEAAAKGPKQTPEEVWLLTDSPQHSRAPNPPRTYLSETAESTASLVDVDSPHVVSVDPDFLNQDVKTTTQADRLEREAQEKEERKEQERAQKAKAKAKRAGHVAKRNPVFLGNAVLYALVGAALGYGAYRKHAEGKLSWKLVGTWTGIVGAFSTVDYFVSKWLLQNKYPPN
;
A
#
# COMPACT_ATOMS: atom_id res chain seq x y z
N MET A 1 22.88 -17.22 -23.43
CA MET A 1 23.52 -15.91 -23.70
C MET A 1 24.47 -15.63 -22.56
N SER A 2 25.77 -15.53 -22.84
CA SER A 2 26.80 -15.28 -21.80
C SER A 2 27.07 -13.77 -21.68
N TYR A 3 27.34 -13.30 -20.46
CA TYR A 3 27.74 -11.91 -20.20
C TYR A 3 28.94 -11.47 -21.05
N ALA A 4 29.88 -12.39 -21.29
CA ALA A 4 31.06 -12.14 -22.12
C ALA A 4 30.68 -11.83 -23.58
N GLU A 5 29.63 -12.48 -24.08
CA GLU A 5 29.13 -12.33 -25.44
C GLU A 5 28.42 -10.99 -25.65
N ALA A 6 27.70 -10.52 -24.62
CA ALA A 6 27.04 -9.21 -24.63
C ALA A 6 28.05 -8.05 -24.59
N ALA A 7 29.12 -8.19 -23.78
CA ALA A 7 30.17 -7.17 -23.69
C ALA A 7 30.99 -7.04 -24.98
N ALA A 8 31.24 -8.16 -25.68
CA ALA A 8 31.99 -8.15 -26.94
C ALA A 8 31.23 -7.50 -28.12
N LYS A 9 29.91 -7.25 -27.96
CA LYS A 9 29.04 -6.68 -28.99
C LYS A 9 28.96 -5.15 -28.96
N GLY A 10 29.65 -4.50 -28.02
CA GLY A 10 29.73 -3.05 -27.94
C GLY A 10 30.45 -2.41 -29.14
N PRO A 11 30.29 -1.10 -29.37
CA PRO A 11 30.99 -0.39 -30.43
C PRO A 11 32.50 -0.53 -30.23
N LYS A 12 33.20 -0.99 -31.27
CA LYS A 12 34.66 -1.05 -31.28
C LYS A 12 35.19 0.34 -31.62
N GLN A 13 36.08 0.85 -30.78
CA GLN A 13 36.71 2.17 -30.97
C GLN A 13 37.42 2.22 -32.32
N THR A 14 37.23 3.29 -33.09
CA THR A 14 37.85 3.45 -34.40
C THR A 14 39.29 3.96 -34.26
N PRO A 15 40.19 3.72 -35.23
CA PRO A 15 41.58 4.21 -35.17
C PRO A 15 41.69 5.74 -35.04
N GLU A 16 40.63 6.44 -35.43
CA GLU A 16 40.55 7.90 -35.54
C GLU A 16 40.20 8.53 -34.19
N GLU A 17 39.39 7.84 -33.37
CA GLU A 17 39.08 8.21 -31.98
C GLU A 17 40.28 8.04 -31.04
N VAL A 18 41.27 7.23 -31.41
CA VAL A 18 42.52 7.04 -30.66
C VAL A 18 43.46 8.24 -30.81
N TRP A 19 43.40 8.94 -31.95
CA TRP A 19 44.30 10.07 -32.26
C TRP A 19 43.83 11.42 -31.73
N LEU A 20 42.53 11.62 -31.50
CA LEU A 20 41.96 12.91 -31.09
C LEU A 20 42.09 13.22 -29.59
N LEU A 21 42.60 12.29 -28.77
CA LEU A 21 42.64 12.46 -27.31
C LEU A 21 44.04 12.52 -26.68
N THR A 22 45.13 12.42 -27.45
CA THR A 22 46.48 12.44 -26.88
C THR A 22 47.50 13.10 -27.80
N ASP A 23 47.97 14.28 -27.41
CA ASP A 23 49.11 14.99 -28.00
C ASP A 23 50.45 14.36 -27.54
N SER A 24 50.58 13.03 -27.61
CA SER A 24 51.79 12.28 -27.25
C SER A 24 51.76 10.85 -27.79
N PRO A 25 52.76 10.41 -28.59
CA PRO A 25 52.76 9.09 -29.22
C PRO A 25 53.48 8.08 -28.32
N GLN A 26 52.78 7.45 -27.38
CA GLN A 26 53.27 6.21 -26.75
C GLN A 26 52.13 5.44 -26.04
N HIS A 27 51.66 4.39 -26.71
CA HIS A 27 51.12 3.15 -26.13
C HIS A 27 49.84 3.21 -25.26
N SER A 28 48.68 3.17 -25.94
CA SER A 28 47.36 2.86 -25.33
C SER A 28 47.16 1.36 -25.06
N ARG A 29 48.08 0.69 -24.35
CA ARG A 29 47.86 -0.66 -23.82
C ARG A 29 48.20 -0.69 -22.34
N ALA A 30 47.25 -1.16 -21.54
CA ALA A 30 47.50 -1.46 -20.13
C ALA A 30 48.67 -2.47 -20.01
N PRO A 31 49.56 -2.30 -19.02
CA PRO A 31 50.66 -3.24 -18.81
C PRO A 31 50.11 -4.65 -18.55
N ASN A 32 50.80 -5.67 -19.08
CA ASN A 32 50.40 -7.06 -18.93
C ASN A 32 50.45 -7.44 -17.42
N PRO A 33 49.41 -8.07 -16.84
CA PRO A 33 49.42 -8.42 -15.42
C PRO A 33 50.56 -9.41 -15.11
N PRO A 34 51.12 -9.38 -13.89
CA PRO A 34 52.19 -10.28 -13.50
C PRO A 34 51.73 -11.74 -13.58
N ARG A 35 52.56 -12.59 -14.20
CA ARG A 35 52.29 -14.02 -14.36
C ARG A 35 52.59 -14.73 -13.04
N THR A 36 51.57 -15.30 -12.39
CA THR A 36 51.77 -16.12 -11.19
C THR A 36 52.23 -17.52 -11.59
N TYR A 37 53.29 -18.02 -10.96
CA TYR A 37 53.73 -19.41 -11.09
C TYR A 37 52.85 -20.27 -10.18
N LEU A 38 52.14 -21.24 -10.75
CA LEU A 38 51.49 -22.29 -9.98
C LEU A 38 52.58 -23.25 -9.52
N SER A 39 52.94 -23.20 -8.25
CA SER A 39 53.73 -24.27 -7.62
C SER A 39 52.77 -25.39 -7.22
N GLU A 40 53.08 -26.64 -7.54
CA GLU A 40 52.27 -27.82 -7.22
C GLU A 40 51.94 -27.96 -5.72
N THR A 41 52.68 -27.25 -4.86
CA THR A 41 52.42 -27.14 -3.42
C THR A 41 51.08 -26.42 -3.08
N ALA A 42 50.53 -25.63 -4.00
CA ALA A 42 49.25 -24.92 -3.83
C ALA A 42 48.02 -25.84 -4.01
N GLU A 43 48.19 -27.07 -4.50
CA GLU A 43 47.09 -28.04 -4.68
C GLU A 43 46.87 -28.95 -3.46
N SER A 44 47.57 -28.70 -2.34
CA SER A 44 47.40 -29.46 -1.11
C SER A 44 46.09 -29.09 -0.41
N THR A 45 45.00 -29.71 -0.87
CA THR A 45 43.67 -29.74 -0.22
C THR A 45 43.68 -30.49 1.12
N ALA A 46 44.83 -31.04 1.54
CA ALA A 46 45.01 -31.80 2.76
C ALA A 46 44.99 -30.96 4.06
N SER A 47 44.93 -29.63 3.96
CA SER A 47 44.62 -28.75 5.11
C SER A 47 43.24 -28.11 5.02
N LEU A 48 42.33 -28.70 4.24
CA LEU A 48 40.90 -28.46 4.42
C LEU A 48 40.51 -29.16 5.72
N VAL A 49 40.86 -28.51 6.84
CA VAL A 49 40.32 -28.79 8.16
C VAL A 49 38.83 -28.99 7.95
N ASP A 50 38.34 -30.18 8.28
CA ASP A 50 36.91 -30.45 8.33
C ASP A 50 36.31 -29.33 9.18
N VAL A 51 35.68 -28.38 8.50
CA VAL A 51 34.95 -27.31 9.16
C VAL A 51 33.77 -28.05 9.73
N ASP A 52 33.94 -28.47 11.00
CA ASP A 52 32.95 -29.14 11.82
C ASP A 52 31.56 -28.70 11.37
N SER A 53 30.81 -29.69 10.87
CA SER A 53 29.40 -29.65 10.46
C SER A 53 28.72 -28.31 10.77
N PRO A 54 28.17 -27.59 9.76
CA PRO A 54 27.63 -26.25 9.96
C PRO A 54 26.72 -26.28 11.19
N HIS A 55 27.14 -25.59 12.25
CA HIS A 55 26.32 -25.43 13.43
C HIS A 55 25.12 -24.60 12.99
N VAL A 56 24.05 -25.26 12.54
CA VAL A 56 22.80 -24.61 12.17
C VAL A 56 22.16 -24.20 13.49
N VAL A 57 22.52 -23.00 13.95
CA VAL A 57 21.81 -22.34 15.03
C VAL A 57 20.43 -22.04 14.48
N SER A 58 19.44 -22.85 14.83
CA SER A 58 18.05 -22.51 14.59
C SER A 58 17.75 -21.20 15.31
N VAL A 59 17.20 -20.24 14.58
CA VAL A 59 16.71 -18.99 15.18
C VAL A 59 15.68 -19.35 16.26
N ASP A 60 15.79 -18.73 17.43
CA ASP A 60 14.84 -18.95 18.52
C ASP A 60 13.40 -18.74 18.03
N PRO A 61 12.45 -19.60 18.43
CA PRO A 61 11.04 -19.45 18.03
C PRO A 61 10.45 -18.11 18.48
N ASP A 62 11.03 -17.50 19.52
CA ASP A 62 10.63 -16.21 20.07
C ASP A 62 11.30 -15.00 19.40
N PHE A 63 12.10 -15.20 18.34
CA PHE A 63 12.81 -14.13 17.64
C PHE A 63 11.89 -13.01 17.16
N LEU A 64 10.65 -13.34 16.76
CA LEU A 64 9.65 -12.37 16.33
C LEU A 64 9.12 -11.48 17.47
N ASN A 65 9.28 -11.91 18.72
CA ASN A 65 8.81 -11.21 19.92
C ASN A 65 9.92 -10.42 20.64
N GLN A 66 11.16 -10.45 20.14
CA GLN A 66 12.28 -9.76 20.78
C GLN A 66 12.22 -8.25 20.51
N ASP A 67 12.62 -7.47 21.53
CA ASP A 67 12.74 -6.02 21.41
C ASP A 67 13.78 -5.63 20.36
N VAL A 68 13.47 -4.58 19.59
CA VAL A 68 14.34 -4.06 18.53
C VAL A 68 15.56 -3.38 19.16
N LYS A 69 16.72 -4.02 19.06
CA LYS A 69 17.96 -3.56 19.71
C LYS A 69 18.70 -2.45 18.95
N THR A 70 18.36 -2.20 17.67
CA THR A 70 19.09 -1.24 16.83
C THR A 70 18.17 -0.16 16.26
N THR A 71 18.71 1.07 16.15
CA THR A 71 17.99 2.23 15.58
C THR A 71 17.56 1.98 14.14
N THR A 72 18.40 1.33 13.33
CA THR A 72 18.10 0.99 11.92
C THR A 72 16.95 0.02 11.73
N GLN A 73 16.71 -0.87 12.71
CA GLN A 73 15.56 -1.79 12.68
C GLN A 73 14.28 -1.07 13.12
N ALA A 74 14.37 -0.15 14.07
CA ALA A 74 13.24 0.70 14.46
C ALA A 74 12.76 1.57 13.29
N ASP A 75 13.70 2.20 12.56
CA ASP A 75 13.41 3.00 11.37
C ASP A 75 12.77 2.19 10.23
N ARG A 76 13.02 0.88 10.17
CA ARG A 76 12.34 -0.02 9.21
C ARG A 76 10.90 -0.27 9.65
N LEU A 77 10.69 -0.56 10.94
CA LEU A 77 9.37 -0.83 11.49
C LEU A 77 8.42 0.35 11.31
N GLU A 78 8.92 1.57 11.55
CA GLU A 78 8.14 2.80 11.39
C GLU A 78 7.71 3.02 9.94
N ARG A 79 8.63 2.84 8.98
CA ARG A 79 8.30 2.93 7.54
C ARG A 79 7.29 1.88 7.12
N GLU A 80 7.44 0.63 7.56
CA GLU A 80 6.46 -0.43 7.29
C GLU A 80 5.09 -0.14 7.92
N ALA A 81 5.05 0.50 9.09
CA ALA A 81 3.82 0.92 9.73
C ALA A 81 3.12 2.03 8.92
N GLN A 82 3.87 3.06 8.52
CA GLN A 82 3.38 4.15 7.67
C GLN A 82 2.84 3.60 6.34
N GLU A 83 3.59 2.75 5.64
CA GLU A 83 3.14 2.12 4.39
C GLU A 83 1.89 1.25 4.60
N LYS A 84 1.78 0.53 5.73
CA LYS A 84 0.58 -0.24 6.07
C LYS A 84 -0.62 0.67 6.30
N GLU A 85 -0.44 1.83 6.93
CA GLU A 85 -1.51 2.80 7.14
C GLU A 85 -1.95 3.46 5.83
N GLU A 86 -1.00 3.91 5.01
CA GLU A 86 -1.27 4.45 3.68
C GLU A 86 -1.99 3.43 2.80
N ARG A 87 -1.55 2.16 2.80
CA ARG A 87 -2.22 1.10 2.06
C ARG A 87 -3.64 0.85 2.56
N LYS A 88 -3.87 0.87 3.88
CA LYS A 88 -5.21 0.76 4.46
C LYS A 88 -6.09 1.94 4.06
N GLU A 89 -5.54 3.15 4.03
CA GLU A 89 -6.27 4.34 3.60
C GLU A 89 -6.61 4.29 2.11
N GLN A 90 -5.65 3.91 1.26
CA GLN A 90 -5.87 3.71 -0.17
C GLN A 90 -6.91 2.62 -0.42
N GLU A 91 -6.87 1.50 0.31
CA GLU A 91 -7.90 0.47 0.24
C GLU A 91 -9.28 0.99 0.66
N ARG A 92 -9.36 1.77 1.74
CA ARG A 92 -10.62 2.40 2.17
C ARG A 92 -11.14 3.35 1.11
N ALA A 93 -10.28 4.17 0.51
CA ALA A 93 -10.62 5.09 -0.56
C ALA A 93 -11.08 4.34 -1.82
N GLN A 94 -10.39 3.25 -2.22
CA GLN A 94 -10.79 2.41 -3.35
C GLN A 94 -12.13 1.71 -3.08
N LYS A 95 -12.32 1.14 -1.88
CA LYS A 95 -13.59 0.54 -1.44
C LYS A 95 -14.71 1.58 -1.44
N ALA A 96 -14.45 2.81 -0.99
CA ALA A 96 -15.40 3.91 -1.04
C ALA A 96 -15.74 4.32 -2.48
N LYS A 97 -14.75 4.46 -3.37
CA LYS A 97 -14.95 4.73 -4.81
C LYS A 97 -15.76 3.63 -5.49
N ALA A 98 -15.48 2.36 -5.20
CA ALA A 98 -16.23 1.23 -5.72
C ALA A 98 -17.68 1.23 -5.24
N LYS A 99 -17.91 1.49 -3.94
CA LYS A 99 -19.26 1.67 -3.38
C LYS A 99 -20.00 2.85 -4.01
N ALA A 100 -19.32 3.98 -4.20
CA ALA A 100 -19.89 5.17 -4.85
C ALA A 100 -20.28 4.89 -6.31
N LYS A 101 -19.44 4.17 -7.07
CA LYS A 101 -19.79 3.74 -8.45
C LYS A 101 -21.01 2.82 -8.46
N ARG A 102 -21.08 1.85 -7.54
CA ARG A 102 -22.25 0.96 -7.40
C ARG A 102 -23.51 1.75 -7.01
N ALA A 103 -23.41 2.62 -6.02
CA ALA A 103 -24.51 3.48 -5.59
C ALA A 103 -24.98 4.42 -6.71
N GLY A 104 -24.06 5.00 -7.49
CA GLY A 104 -24.39 5.80 -8.66
C GLY A 104 -25.11 5.01 -9.76
N HIS A 105 -24.77 3.73 -9.94
CA HIS A 105 -25.47 2.87 -10.89
C HIS A 105 -26.90 2.53 -10.41
N VAL A 106 -27.10 2.35 -9.10
CA VAL A 106 -28.43 2.14 -8.49
C VAL A 106 -29.27 3.41 -8.57
N ALA A 107 -28.69 4.56 -8.23
CA ALA A 107 -29.34 5.87 -8.29
C ALA A 107 -29.81 6.22 -9.72
N LYS A 108 -29.06 5.82 -10.76
CA LYS A 108 -29.47 5.99 -12.17
C LYS A 108 -30.65 5.12 -12.58
N ARG A 109 -30.81 3.94 -11.96
CA ARG A 109 -31.89 2.99 -12.30
C ARG A 109 -33.20 3.29 -11.59
N ASN A 110 -33.14 3.92 -10.42
CA ASN A 110 -34.34 4.23 -9.64
C ASN A 110 -34.18 5.57 -8.89
N PRO A 111 -34.93 6.62 -9.30
CA PRO A 111 -34.81 7.96 -8.73
C PRO A 111 -35.31 8.04 -7.28
N VAL A 112 -36.13 7.08 -6.83
CA VAL A 112 -36.63 7.02 -5.45
C VAL A 112 -35.46 6.80 -4.47
N PHE A 113 -34.49 5.96 -4.83
CA PHE A 113 -33.31 5.76 -3.98
C PHE A 113 -32.43 7.01 -3.87
N LEU A 114 -32.28 7.76 -4.96
CA LEU A 114 -31.52 9.01 -4.94
C LEU A 114 -32.23 10.08 -4.10
N GLY A 115 -33.55 10.22 -4.26
CA GLY A 115 -34.37 11.14 -3.47
C GLY A 115 -34.28 10.83 -1.97
N ASN A 116 -34.47 9.56 -1.60
CA ASN A 116 -34.36 9.14 -0.20
C ASN A 116 -32.94 9.36 0.34
N ALA A 117 -31.89 9.06 -0.43
CA ALA A 117 -30.50 9.29 -0.01
C ALA A 117 -30.20 10.77 0.27
N VAL A 118 -30.67 11.68 -0.59
CA VAL A 118 -30.52 13.14 -0.38
C VAL A 118 -31.31 13.59 0.84
N LEU A 119 -32.54 13.10 1.01
CA LEU A 119 -33.37 13.42 2.18
C LEU A 119 -32.70 12.99 3.48
N TYR A 120 -32.22 11.75 3.55
CA TYR A 120 -31.51 11.23 4.73
C TYR A 120 -30.20 11.98 5.00
N ALA A 121 -29.47 12.40 3.96
CA ALA A 121 -28.27 13.21 4.12
C ALA A 121 -28.58 14.59 4.74
N LEU A 122 -29.64 15.26 4.27
CA LEU A 122 -30.08 16.55 4.82
C LEU A 122 -30.55 16.42 6.26
N VAL A 123 -31.36 15.41 6.55
CA VAL A 123 -31.84 15.12 7.92
C VAL A 123 -30.67 14.83 8.84
N GLY A 124 -29.73 13.98 8.41
CA GLY A 124 -28.53 13.65 9.17
C GLY A 124 -27.64 14.87 9.45
N ALA A 125 -27.43 15.74 8.46
CA ALA A 125 -26.67 16.97 8.63
C ALA A 125 -27.35 17.94 9.61
N ALA A 126 -28.67 18.13 9.49
CA ALA A 126 -29.44 19.00 10.39
C ALA A 126 -29.42 18.50 11.83
N LEU A 127 -29.63 17.19 12.05
CA LEU A 127 -29.59 16.58 13.37
C LEU A 127 -28.18 16.59 13.97
N GLY A 128 -27.16 16.30 13.16
CA GLY A 128 -25.76 16.34 13.59
C GLY A 128 -25.33 17.74 14.02
N TYR A 129 -25.67 18.76 13.23
CA TYR A 129 -25.40 20.15 13.58
C TYR A 129 -26.15 20.60 14.84
N GLY A 130 -27.44 20.25 14.95
CA GLY A 130 -28.25 20.55 16.13
C GLY A 130 -27.73 19.88 17.40
N ALA A 131 -27.33 18.61 17.31
CA ALA A 131 -26.73 17.86 18.40
C ALA A 131 -25.37 18.45 18.82
N TYR A 132 -24.51 18.80 17.87
CA TYR A 132 -23.22 19.46 18.14
C TYR A 132 -23.41 20.76 18.91
N ARG A 133 -24.32 21.63 18.45
CA ARG A 133 -24.63 22.89 19.13
C ARG A 133 -25.16 22.66 20.54
N LYS A 134 -26.09 21.71 20.73
CA LYS A 134 -26.65 21.39 22.06
C LYS A 134 -25.64 20.73 23.00
N HIS A 135 -24.72 19.96 22.46
CA HIS A 135 -23.58 19.40 23.19
C HIS A 135 -22.62 20.51 23.64
N ALA A 136 -22.24 21.42 22.74
CA ALA A 136 -21.39 22.57 23.07
C ALA A 136 -22.03 23.50 24.12
N GLU A 137 -23.35 23.65 24.12
CA GLU A 137 -24.10 24.41 25.14
C GLU A 137 -24.31 23.64 26.46
N GLY A 138 -23.86 22.38 26.58
CA GLY A 138 -24.06 21.53 27.77
C GLY A 138 -25.52 21.11 28.02
N LYS A 139 -26.41 21.32 27.04
CA LYS A 139 -27.87 21.09 27.14
C LYS A 139 -28.32 19.79 26.47
N LEU A 140 -27.39 18.90 26.14
CA LEU A 140 -27.70 17.61 25.53
C LEU A 140 -28.23 16.66 26.62
N SER A 141 -29.56 16.53 26.70
CA SER A 141 -30.23 15.64 27.65
C SER A 141 -30.55 14.29 27.00
N TRP A 142 -30.42 13.20 27.76
CA TRP A 142 -30.92 11.88 27.37
C TRP A 142 -32.42 11.88 27.04
N LYS A 143 -33.21 12.76 27.68
CA LYS A 143 -34.63 12.94 27.33
C LYS A 143 -34.78 13.52 25.92
N LEU A 144 -33.96 14.53 25.58
CA LEU A 144 -33.97 15.15 24.25
C LEU A 144 -33.56 14.15 23.17
N VAL A 145 -32.49 13.38 23.42
CA VAL A 145 -32.05 12.29 22.54
C VAL A 145 -33.18 11.28 22.36
N GLY A 146 -33.77 10.80 23.45
CA GLY A 146 -34.88 9.84 23.40
C GLY A 146 -36.09 10.34 22.59
N THR A 147 -36.49 11.59 22.76
CA THR A 147 -37.59 12.19 21.99
C THR A 147 -37.27 12.25 20.49
N TRP A 148 -36.06 12.70 20.12
CA TRP A 148 -35.65 12.75 18.72
C TRP A 148 -35.50 11.35 18.10
N THR A 149 -34.96 10.39 18.85
CA THR A 149 -34.91 8.98 18.43
C THR A 149 -36.31 8.42 18.21
N GLY A 150 -37.28 8.76 19.08
CA GLY A 150 -38.68 8.37 18.91
C GLY A 150 -39.32 8.96 17.65
N ILE A 151 -39.12 10.26 17.40
CA ILE A 151 -39.64 10.93 16.19
C ILE A 151 -39.03 10.33 14.92
N VAL A 152 -37.71 10.16 14.89
CA VAL A 152 -37.03 9.56 13.74
C VAL A 152 -37.49 8.12 13.53
N GLY A 153 -37.64 7.33 14.60
CA GLY A 153 -38.17 5.98 14.53
C GLY A 153 -39.57 5.92 13.92
N ALA A 154 -40.49 6.77 14.39
CA ALA A 154 -41.84 6.85 13.83
C ALA A 154 -41.81 7.26 12.33
N PHE A 155 -41.04 8.29 11.98
CA PHE A 155 -40.89 8.72 10.60
C PHE A 155 -40.34 7.60 9.69
N SER A 156 -39.31 6.89 10.13
CA SER A 156 -38.73 5.78 9.38
C SER A 156 -39.71 4.64 9.14
N THR A 157 -40.60 4.34 10.10
CA THR A 157 -41.64 3.31 9.87
C THR A 157 -42.62 3.72 8.76
N VAL A 158 -43.06 4.98 8.75
CA VAL A 158 -43.96 5.50 7.71
C VAL A 158 -43.27 5.51 6.35
N ASP A 159 -42.02 6.03 6.29
CA ASP A 159 -41.22 6.06 5.05
C ASP A 159 -41.03 4.66 4.45
N TYR A 160 -40.82 3.63 5.29
CA TYR A 160 -40.70 2.25 4.84
C TYR A 160 -41.95 1.76 4.12
N PHE A 161 -43.14 1.98 4.68
CA PHE A 161 -44.39 1.53 4.06
C PHE A 161 -44.69 2.30 2.77
N VAL A 162 -44.45 3.61 2.75
CA VAL A 162 -44.63 4.45 1.55
C VAL A 162 -43.66 4.03 0.44
N SER A 163 -42.38 3.85 0.78
CA SER A 163 -41.35 3.40 -0.16
C SER A 163 -41.66 2.00 -0.70
N LYS A 164 -42.10 1.08 0.16
CA LYS A 164 -42.53 -0.28 -0.26
C LYS A 164 -43.69 -0.22 -1.25
N TRP A 165 -44.71 0.59 -0.98
CA TRP A 165 -45.84 0.77 -1.89
C TRP A 165 -45.42 1.38 -3.24
N LEU A 166 -44.57 2.42 -3.22
CA LEU A 166 -44.05 3.05 -4.44
C LEU A 166 -43.23 2.09 -5.30
N LEU A 167 -42.36 1.29 -4.66
CA LEU A 167 -41.54 0.29 -5.35
C LEU A 167 -42.39 -0.87 -5.90
N GLN A 168 -43.46 -1.27 -5.21
CA GLN A 168 -44.32 -2.35 -5.71
C GLN A 168 -45.27 -1.90 -6.82
N ASN A 169 -45.78 -0.66 -6.76
CA ASN A 169 -46.84 -0.21 -7.67
C ASN A 169 -46.35 0.65 -8.84
N LYS A 170 -45.29 1.45 -8.66
CA LYS A 170 -44.85 2.46 -9.65
C LYS A 170 -43.44 2.22 -10.20
N TYR A 171 -42.56 1.60 -9.42
CA TYR A 171 -41.18 1.29 -9.81
C TYR A 171 -40.81 -0.16 -9.45
N PRO A 172 -41.44 -1.17 -10.09
CA PRO A 172 -41.18 -2.58 -9.79
C PRO A 172 -39.71 -2.93 -10.00
N PRO A 173 -39.14 -3.82 -9.16
CA PRO A 173 -37.78 -4.30 -9.34
C PRO A 173 -37.72 -5.19 -10.60
N ASN A 174 -36.91 -4.79 -11.58
CA ASN A 174 -36.55 -5.62 -12.74
C ASN A 174 -35.52 -6.68 -12.36
#